data_AF-A0A3A8EDA5-F1
#
_entry.id   AF-A0A3A8EDA5-F1
#
_cell.length_a   1.000
_cell.length_b   1.000
_cell.length_c   1.000
_cell.angle_alpha   90.00
_cell.angle_beta   90.00
_cell.angle_gamma   90.00
#
_symmetry.space_group_name_H-M   'P 1'
#
loop_
_entity.id
_entity.type
_entity.pdbx_description
1 polymer ?
#
loop_
_entity_poly.entity_id
_entity_poly.type
_entity_poly.pdbx_seq_one_letter_code
_entity_poly.pdbx_strand_id
1 'polypeptide(L)'
;MIQDIQVKYEQLSSKQKEMFAGYGLRQIKHFVDISLPKIEAALPQGARVQGINADGKVIAYNPGTKEYLIWISDLQWQRYTKADLAVDMKEDAMAIWQVFGLKNYELIDLSHVHRDFLENQTV
;
A
#
# COMPACT_ATOMS: atom_id res chain seq x y z
N MET A 1 3.03 -20.71 6.41
CA MET A 1 4.04 -19.77 6.96
C MET A 1 4.92 -19.31 5.82
N ILE A 2 5.18 -18.00 5.69
CA ILE A 2 6.05 -17.49 4.61
C ILE A 2 7.48 -17.94 4.88
N GLN A 3 8.11 -18.56 3.88
CA GLN A 3 9.53 -18.92 3.96
C GLN A 3 10.39 -17.67 4.09
N ASP A 4 11.38 -17.76 4.99
CA ASP A 4 12.37 -16.71 5.28
C ASP A 4 11.76 -15.37 5.67
N ILE A 5 10.62 -15.40 6.39
CA ILE A 5 9.90 -14.20 6.80
C ILE A 5 10.78 -13.22 7.58
N GLN A 6 11.67 -13.70 8.44
CA GLN A 6 12.62 -12.86 9.18
C GLN A 6 13.57 -12.13 8.22
N VAL A 7 14.21 -12.85 7.30
CA VAL A 7 15.16 -12.30 6.34
C VAL A 7 14.49 -11.29 5.41
N LYS A 8 13.25 -11.56 4.99
CA LYS A 8 12.43 -10.64 4.18
C LYS A 8 12.04 -9.40 4.97
N TYR A 9 11.65 -9.56 6.23
CA TYR A 9 11.31 -8.44 7.10
C TYR A 9 12.51 -7.53 7.38
N GLU A 10 13.71 -8.09 7.51
CA GLU A 10 14.94 -7.32 7.72
C GLU A 10 15.34 -6.46 6.51
N GLN A 11 14.94 -6.85 5.29
CA GLN A 11 15.14 -6.06 4.08
C GLN A 11 14.26 -4.80 4.02
N LEU A 12 13.20 -4.74 4.82
CA LEU A 12 12.29 -3.60 4.83
C LEU A 12 12.93 -2.36 5.48
N SER A 13 12.66 -1.19 4.89
CA SER A 13 12.92 0.10 5.55
C SER A 13 12.08 0.26 6.82
N SER A 14 12.43 1.20 7.70
CA SER A 14 11.62 1.48 8.91
C SER A 14 10.17 1.77 8.55
N LYS A 15 9.94 2.57 7.49
CA LYS A 15 8.60 2.91 7.04
C LYS A 15 7.82 1.70 6.51
N GLN A 16 8.50 0.82 5.79
CA GLN A 16 7.90 -0.42 5.30
C GLN A 16 7.58 -1.40 6.42
N LYS A 17 8.38 -1.43 7.50
CA LYS A 17 8.09 -2.22 8.71
C LYS A 17 6.84 -1.70 9.43
N GLU A 18 6.68 -0.38 9.54
CA GLU A 18 5.45 0.24 10.06
C GLU A 18 4.23 -0.18 9.23
N MET A 19 4.31 -0.11 7.89
CA MET A 19 3.23 -0.53 7.01
C MET A 19 2.95 -2.03 7.11
N PHE A 20 3.98 -2.87 7.22
CA PHE A 20 3.85 -4.30 7.45
C PHE A 20 3.08 -4.57 8.76
N ALA A 21 3.43 -3.88 9.84
CA ALA A 21 2.78 -4.03 11.13
C ALA A 21 1.33 -3.49 11.14
N GLY A 22 1.09 -2.36 10.48
CA GLY A 22 -0.21 -1.69 10.48
C GLY A 22 -1.25 -2.32 9.54
N TYR A 23 -0.85 -2.71 8.33
CA TYR A 23 -1.76 -3.25 7.31
C TYR A 23 -1.70 -4.79 7.21
N GLY A 24 -0.52 -5.37 7.44
CA GLY A 24 -0.27 -6.78 7.18
C GLY A 24 -0.24 -7.14 5.68
N LEU A 25 0.35 -8.30 5.38
CA LEU A 25 0.60 -8.73 4.01
C LEU A 25 -0.66 -8.96 3.18
N ARG A 26 -1.76 -9.42 3.80
CA ARG A 26 -3.04 -9.61 3.10
C ARG A 26 -3.58 -8.30 2.56
N GLN A 27 -3.57 -7.24 3.34
CA GLN A 27 -4.09 -5.94 2.91
C GLN A 27 -3.17 -5.28 1.89
N ILE A 28 -1.85 -5.42 2.06
CA ILE A 28 -0.87 -4.96 1.06
C ILE A 28 -1.09 -5.68 -0.27
N LYS A 29 -1.25 -7.02 -0.26
CA LYS A 29 -1.57 -7.79 -1.46
C LYS A 29 -2.88 -7.32 -2.09
N HIS A 30 -3.94 -7.19 -1.30
CA HIS A 30 -5.22 -6.72 -1.81
C HIS A 30 -5.10 -5.34 -2.45
N PHE A 31 -4.37 -4.41 -1.82
CA PHE A 31 -4.17 -3.09 -2.37
C PHE A 31 -3.43 -3.16 -3.72
N VAL A 32 -2.29 -3.85 -3.79
CA VAL A 32 -1.45 -3.89 -5.00
C VAL A 32 -2.09 -4.70 -6.13
N ASP A 33 -2.69 -5.85 -5.85
CA ASP A 33 -3.21 -6.76 -6.89
C ASP A 33 -4.63 -6.40 -7.34
N ILE A 34 -5.45 -5.81 -6.46
CA ILE A 34 -6.89 -5.64 -6.70
C ILE A 34 -7.30 -4.18 -6.76
N SER A 35 -6.95 -3.39 -5.73
CA SER A 35 -7.40 -2.00 -5.63
C SER A 35 -6.64 -1.09 -6.60
N LEU A 36 -5.32 -1.16 -6.60
CA LEU A 36 -4.43 -0.25 -7.34
C LEU A 36 -4.68 -0.29 -8.85
N PRO A 37 -4.84 -1.45 -9.52
CA PRO A 37 -5.15 -1.46 -10.95
C PRO A 37 -6.47 -0.76 -11.30
N LYS A 38 -7.49 -0.89 -10.44
CA LYS A 38 -8.78 -0.20 -10.63
C LYS A 38 -8.65 1.31 -10.43
N ILE A 39 -7.89 1.70 -9.40
CA ILE A 39 -7.60 3.09 -9.05
C ILE A 39 -6.82 3.78 -10.19
N GLU A 40 -5.78 3.12 -10.70
CA GLU A 40 -4.94 3.65 -11.79
C GLU A 40 -5.68 3.65 -13.14
N ALA A 41 -6.57 2.68 -13.40
CA ALA A 41 -7.38 2.66 -14.63
C ALA A 41 -8.36 3.85 -14.74
N ALA A 42 -8.83 4.36 -13.61
CA ALA A 42 -9.72 5.53 -13.56
C ALA A 42 -8.96 6.87 -13.44
N LEU A 43 -7.63 6.83 -13.33
CA LEU A 43 -6.81 8.00 -13.04
C LEU A 43 -6.78 8.99 -14.22
N PRO A 44 -7.01 10.30 -13.98
CA PRO A 44 -6.89 11.31 -15.02
C PRO A 44 -5.50 11.31 -15.67
N GLN A 45 -5.46 11.58 -16.98
CA GLN A 45 -4.20 11.59 -17.73
C GLN A 45 -3.16 12.53 -17.10
N GLY A 46 -1.94 12.02 -16.97
CA GLY A 46 -0.81 12.76 -16.39
C GLY A 46 -0.77 12.77 -14.87
N ALA A 47 -1.84 12.38 -14.17
CA ALA A 47 -1.81 12.20 -12.72
C ALA A 47 -1.08 10.91 -12.34
N ARG A 48 -0.59 10.86 -11.10
CA ARG A 48 0.10 9.71 -10.52
C ARG A 48 -0.39 9.47 -9.10
N VAL A 49 -0.78 8.22 -8.79
CA VAL A 49 -1.07 7.80 -7.42
C VAL A 49 0.19 7.96 -6.58
N GLN A 50 0.07 8.66 -5.45
CA GLN A 50 1.18 8.84 -4.49
C GLN A 50 1.14 7.80 -3.39
N GLY A 51 -0.05 7.46 -2.89
CA GLY A 51 -0.20 6.56 -1.75
C GLY A 51 -1.45 6.88 -0.95
N ILE A 52 -1.39 6.64 0.35
CA ILE A 52 -2.49 6.81 1.30
C ILE A 52 -2.16 7.98 2.23
N ASN A 53 -3.11 8.89 2.43
CA ASN A 53 -2.99 10.01 3.36
C ASN A 53 -3.35 9.59 4.81
N ALA A 54 -3.23 10.53 5.76
CA ALA A 54 -3.53 10.27 7.18
C ALA A 54 -4.99 9.85 7.45
N ASP A 55 -5.93 10.18 6.55
CA ASP A 55 -7.34 9.82 6.64
C ASP A 55 -7.65 8.43 6.04
N GLY A 56 -6.63 7.68 5.61
CA GLY A 56 -6.79 6.39 4.97
C GLY A 56 -7.32 6.47 3.53
N LYS A 57 -7.19 7.63 2.87
CA LYS A 57 -7.65 7.86 1.50
C LYS A 57 -6.49 7.79 0.52
N VAL A 58 -6.73 7.18 -0.63
CA VAL A 58 -5.74 7.15 -1.71
C VAL A 58 -5.71 8.50 -2.39
N ILE A 59 -4.52 9.06 -2.55
CA ILE A 59 -4.31 10.36 -3.18
C ILE A 59 -3.42 10.24 -4.42
N ALA A 60 -3.61 11.16 -5.35
CA ALA A 60 -2.81 11.32 -6.54
C ALA A 60 -2.46 12.78 -6.79
N TYR A 61 -1.38 13.01 -7.53
CA TYR A 61 -0.94 14.34 -7.93
C TYR A 61 -0.75 14.42 -9.43
N ASN A 62 -1.25 15.50 -10.05
CA ASN A 62 -1.00 15.81 -11.45
C ASN A 62 0.04 16.94 -11.56
N PRO A 63 1.28 16.66 -11.98
CA PRO A 63 2.31 17.68 -12.12
C PRO A 63 2.03 18.69 -13.23
N GLY A 64 1.23 18.32 -14.24
CA GLY A 64 0.87 19.20 -15.36
C GLY A 64 -0.12 20.28 -14.95
N THR A 65 -1.14 19.92 -14.15
CA THR A 65 -2.16 20.86 -13.66
C THR A 65 -1.89 21.38 -12.25
N LYS A 66 -0.93 20.79 -11.53
CA LYS A 66 -0.62 21.03 -10.10
C LYS A 66 -1.82 20.73 -9.19
N GLU A 67 -2.67 19.80 -9.58
CA GLU A 67 -3.87 19.42 -8.83
C GLU A 67 -3.63 18.16 -8.01
N TYR A 68 -4.17 18.15 -6.79
CA TYR A 68 -4.31 16.96 -5.97
C TYR A 68 -5.66 16.31 -6.25
N LEU A 69 -5.68 14.98 -6.20
CA LEU A 69 -6.86 14.17 -6.41
C LEU A 69 -6.99 13.19 -5.25
N ILE A 70 -8.23 12.90 -4.87
CA ILE A 70 -8.57 11.91 -3.85
C ILE A 70 -9.48 10.84 -4.44
N TRP A 71 -9.20 9.59 -4.11
CA TRP A 71 -10.02 8.46 -4.50
C TRP A 71 -11.22 8.33 -3.55
N ILE A 72 -12.42 8.36 -4.11
CA ILE A 72 -13.66 8.15 -3.37
C ILE A 72 -14.25 6.78 -3.70
N SER A 73 -15.06 6.25 -2.78
CA SER A 73 -15.57 4.87 -2.81
C SER A 73 -16.34 4.49 -4.07
N ASP A 74 -16.79 5.47 -4.88
CA ASP A 74 -17.55 5.26 -6.11
C ASP A 74 -16.68 5.02 -7.36
N LEU A 75 -15.44 4.54 -7.15
CA LEU A 75 -14.46 4.31 -8.20
C LEU A 75 -14.12 5.57 -9.00
N GLN A 76 -14.09 6.72 -8.33
CA GLN A 76 -13.89 8.01 -8.97
C GLN A 76 -12.80 8.82 -8.27
N TRP A 77 -12.12 9.64 -9.07
CA TRP A 77 -11.22 10.68 -8.59
C TRP A 77 -11.96 12.00 -8.47
N GLN A 78 -11.77 12.68 -7.35
CA GLN A 78 -12.24 14.05 -7.15
C GLN A 78 -11.06 14.99 -6.91
N ARG A 79 -11.20 16.23 -7.37
CA ARG A 79 -10.25 17.30 -7.04
C ARG A 79 -10.20 17.49 -5.54
N TYR A 80 -8.99 17.51 -5.01
CA TYR A 80 -8.73 17.73 -3.61
C TYR A 80 -8.08 19.09 -3.42
N THR A 81 -8.69 19.94 -2.61
CA THR A 81 -8.27 21.35 -2.43
C THR A 81 -7.15 21.51 -1.42
N LYS A 82 -6.83 20.46 -0.65
CA LYS A 82 -5.71 20.45 0.28
C LYS A 82 -4.51 19.84 -0.42
N ALA A 83 -3.38 20.53 -0.35
CA ALA A 83 -2.10 19.89 -0.60
C ALA A 83 -1.93 18.85 0.50
N ASP A 84 -1.99 17.59 0.10
CA ASP A 84 -1.93 16.46 1.02
C ASP A 84 -0.84 15.52 0.55
N LEU A 85 -0.12 14.99 1.52
CA LEU A 85 1.01 14.12 1.28
C LEU A 85 0.63 12.71 1.69
N ALA A 86 1.09 11.75 0.90
CA ALA A 86 0.94 10.36 1.27
C ALA A 86 1.79 10.12 2.52
N VAL A 87 1.15 9.65 3.59
CA VAL A 87 1.86 9.20 4.79
C VAL A 87 2.39 7.80 4.57
N ASP A 88 1.70 6.99 3.76
CA ASP A 88 2.14 5.67 3.31
C ASP A 88 2.21 5.65 1.79
N MET A 89 3.42 5.54 1.25
CA MET A 89 3.65 5.64 -0.19
C MET A 89 3.17 4.38 -0.92
N LYS A 90 2.66 4.56 -2.13
CA LYS A 90 2.33 3.44 -3.03
C LYS A 90 3.57 2.57 -3.27
N GLU A 91 4.71 3.21 -3.50
CA GLU A 91 5.99 2.54 -3.79
C GLU A 91 6.43 1.65 -2.63
N ASP A 92 6.17 2.02 -1.37
CA ASP A 92 6.47 1.19 -0.21
C ASP A 92 5.56 -0.06 -0.15
N ALA A 93 4.27 0.09 -0.44
CA ALA A 93 3.36 -1.05 -0.56
C ALA A 93 3.81 -2.01 -1.67
N MET A 94 4.22 -1.48 -2.82
CA MET A 94 4.76 -2.27 -3.94
C MET A 94 6.08 -2.96 -3.57
N ALA A 95 6.98 -2.28 -2.86
CA ALA A 95 8.25 -2.86 -2.41
C ALA A 95 8.02 -4.02 -1.44
N ILE A 96 7.14 -3.86 -0.44
CA ILE A 96 6.78 -4.96 0.47
C ILE A 96 6.17 -6.12 -0.30
N TRP A 97 5.26 -5.83 -1.25
CA TRP A 97 4.66 -6.86 -2.11
C TRP A 97 5.72 -7.66 -2.87
N GLN A 98 6.75 -6.99 -3.39
CA GLN A 98 7.86 -7.62 -4.12
C GLN A 98 8.76 -8.44 -3.20
N VAL A 99 9.23 -7.87 -2.08
CA VAL A 99 10.12 -8.54 -1.11
C VAL A 99 9.50 -9.84 -0.59
N PHE A 100 8.20 -9.83 -0.33
CA PHE A 100 7.51 -11.01 0.16
C PHE A 100 7.04 -11.96 -0.94
N GLY A 101 7.15 -11.57 -2.22
CA GLY A 101 6.71 -12.36 -3.35
C GLY A 101 5.20 -12.64 -3.31
N LEU A 102 4.40 -11.64 -2.90
CA LEU A 102 2.98 -11.81 -2.57
C LEU A 102 2.13 -12.27 -3.77
N LYS A 103 2.62 -12.12 -4.99
CA LYS A 103 2.02 -12.72 -6.19
C LYS A 103 1.77 -14.22 -6.05
N ASN A 104 2.64 -14.93 -5.34
CA ASN A 104 2.63 -16.39 -5.23
C ASN A 104 1.76 -16.94 -4.09
N TYR A 105 1.03 -16.07 -3.39
CA TYR A 105 0.20 -16.44 -2.25
C TYR A 105 -1.25 -16.04 -2.50
N GLU A 106 -2.18 -16.86 -2.02
CA GLU A 106 -3.59 -16.47 -1.94
C GLU A 106 -3.81 -15.48 -0.78
N LEU A 107 -4.86 -14.65 -0.87
CA LEU A 107 -5.16 -13.69 0.20
C LEU A 107 -5.42 -14.36 1.54
N ILE A 108 -6.05 -15.54 1.54
CA ILE A 108 -6.37 -16.27 2.76
C ILE A 108 -5.11 -16.71 3.50
N ASP A 109 -4.07 -17.13 2.77
CA ASP A 109 -2.79 -17.62 3.31
C ASP A 109 -1.98 -16.53 4.00
N LEU A 110 -2.27 -15.26 3.71
CA LEU A 110 -1.59 -14.09 4.27
C LEU A 110 -2.31 -13.53 5.51
N SER A 111 -3.45 -14.11 5.88
CA SER A 111 -4.18 -13.71 7.08
C SER A 111 -3.32 -13.98 8.31
N HIS A 112 -3.28 -13.02 9.24
CA HIS A 112 -2.57 -13.13 10.52
C HIS A 112 -1.04 -13.25 10.50
N VAL A 113 -0.42 -13.49 9.34
CA VAL A 113 1.03 -13.67 9.20
C VAL A 113 1.85 -12.59 9.90
N HIS A 114 1.47 -11.32 9.75
CA HIS A 114 2.19 -10.19 10.37
C HIS A 114 2.10 -10.23 11.90
N ARG A 115 0.90 -10.47 12.45
CA ARG A 115 0.65 -10.52 13.89
C ARG A 115 1.41 -11.69 14.50
N ASP A 116 1.24 -12.88 13.95
CA ASP A 116 1.86 -14.10 14.46
C ASP A 116 3.40 -13.99 14.39
N PHE A 117 3.94 -13.30 13.38
CA PHE A 117 5.38 -13.03 13.29
C PHE A 117 5.87 -12.03 14.34
N LEU A 118 5.18 -10.89 14.50
CA LEU A 118 5.59 -9.83 15.42
C LEU A 118 5.45 -10.26 16.88
N GLU A 119 4.41 -11.01 17.23
CA GLU A 119 4.23 -11.56 18.59
C GLU A 119 5.41 -12.46 18.99
N ASN A 120 5.96 -13.22 18.05
CA ASN A 120 7.13 -14.07 18.26
C ASN A 120 8.47 -13.30 18.31
N GLN A 121 8.50 -12.00 17.94
CA GLN A 121 9.69 -11.15 18.10
C GLN A 121 9.76 -10.45 19.45
N THR A 122 8.63 -10.33 20.16
CA THR A 122 8.53 -9.68 21.47
C THR A 122 8.98 -10.56 22.66
N VAL A 123 9.52 -11.75 22.40
CA VAL A 123 10.01 -12.70 23.42
C VAL A 123 11.53 -12.70 23.48
#